data_AF-A0A972VJB0-F1
#
_entry.id   AF-A0A972VJB0-F1
#
_cell.length_a   1.000
_cell.length_b   1.000
_cell.length_c   1.000
_cell.angle_alpha   90.00
_cell.angle_beta   90.00
_cell.angle_gamma   90.00
#
_symmetry.space_group_name_H-M   'P 1'
#
loop_
_entity.id
_entity.type
_entity.pdbx_description
1 polymer ?
#
loop_
_entity_poly.entity_id
_entity_poly.type
_entity_poly.pdbx_seq_one_letter_code
_entity_poly.pdbx_strand_id
1 'polypeptide(L)' 'EGCRHGENGWAIGNPEAPDDERDAEDLYRLLEEEILPTYYNRKDQWASLMRESIKTGVDFAAQRMIRDYQEKYY' A
#
# COMPACT_ATOMS: atom_id res chain seq x y z
N GLU A 1 -8.99 2.03 3.96
CA GLU A 1 -7.57 1.79 3.66
C GLU A 1 -7.25 2.24 2.24
N GLY A 2 -6.04 2.72 1.97
CA GLY A 2 -5.62 3.19 0.64
C GLY A 2 -5.04 2.10 -0.25
N CYS A 3 -4.79 0.90 0.27
CA CYS A 3 -4.15 -0.18 -0.48
C CYS A 3 -5.13 -0.85 -1.45
N ARG A 4 -4.70 -0.98 -2.71
CA ARG A 4 -5.28 -1.82 -3.75
C ARG A 4 -4.21 -2.85 -4.13
N HIS A 5 -4.43 -4.07 -3.66
CA HIS A 5 -3.47 -5.16 -3.74
C HIS A 5 -2.99 -5.40 -5.18
N GLY A 6 -1.68 -5.37 -5.40
CA GLY A 6 -1.03 -5.56 -6.70
C GLY A 6 -1.08 -4.34 -7.64
N GLU A 7 -1.84 -3.28 -7.30
CA GLU A 7 -1.92 -2.05 -8.09
C GLU A 7 -1.07 -0.93 -7.52
N ASN A 8 -1.20 -0.66 -6.22
CA ASN A 8 -0.49 0.43 -5.53
C ASN A 8 0.26 -0.03 -4.27
N GLY A 9 0.32 -1.34 -4.04
CA GLY A 9 0.98 -1.96 -2.89
C GLY A 9 0.42 -3.34 -2.58
N TRP A 10 0.80 -3.88 -1.42
CA TRP A 10 0.30 -5.14 -0.89
C TRP A 10 -0.24 -4.90 0.53
N ALA A 11 -1.37 -5.52 0.83
CA ALA A 11 -1.89 -5.60 2.19
C ALA A 11 -1.29 -6.85 2.86
N ILE A 12 -0.91 -6.72 4.12
CA ILE A 12 -0.29 -7.79 4.91
C ILE A 12 -1.17 -8.01 6.14
N GLY A 13 -1.49 -9.28 6.42
CA GLY A 13 -2.27 -9.66 7.60
C GLY A 13 -3.75 -9.28 7.53
N ASN A 14 -4.44 -9.44 8.67
CA ASN A 14 -5.83 -9.02 8.83
C ASN A 14 -5.98 -8.03 9.99
N PRO A 15 -6.31 -6.74 9.73
CA PRO A 15 -6.43 -5.72 10.77
C PRO A 15 -7.56 -5.99 11.78
N GLU A 16 -8.59 -6.74 11.39
CA GLU A 16 -9.71 -7.10 12.27
C GLU A 16 -9.40 -8.31 13.18
N ALA A 17 -8.34 -9.06 12.88
CA ALA A 17 -7.90 -10.24 13.62
C ALA A 17 -6.36 -10.34 13.60
N PRO A 18 -5.67 -9.44 14.33
CA PRO A 18 -4.22 -9.38 14.34
C PRO A 18 -3.62 -10.61 15.02
N ASP A 19 -2.59 -11.17 14.40
CA ASP A 19 -1.87 -12.35 14.87
C ASP A 19 -0.44 -12.30 14.33
N ASP A 20 0.52 -12.04 15.22
CA ASP A 20 1.92 -11.77 14.84
C ASP A 20 2.56 -12.94 14.07
N GLU A 21 2.24 -14.19 14.43
CA GLU A 21 2.85 -15.37 13.78
C GLU A 21 2.31 -15.54 12.37
N ARG A 22 0.99 -15.43 12.22
CA ARG A 22 0.32 -15.50 10.92
C ARG A 22 0.66 -14.30 10.02
N ASP A 23 0.73 -13.10 10.57
CA ASP A 23 1.07 -11.89 9.81
C ASP A 23 2.52 -11.94 9.32
N ALA A 24 3.43 -12.55 10.10
CA ALA A 24 4.80 -12.82 9.66
C ALA A 24 4.84 -13.85 8.51
N GLU A 25 4.09 -14.94 8.61
CA GLU A 25 3.98 -15.93 7.52
C GLU A 25 3.43 -15.30 6.22
N ASP A 26 2.38 -14.48 6.33
CA ASP A 26 1.80 -13.76 5.19
C ASP A 26 2.81 -12.77 4.57
N LEU A 27 3.61 -12.07 5.39
CA LEU A 27 4.68 -11.21 4.91
C LEU A 27 5.74 -11.99 4.12
N TYR A 28 6.23 -13.10 4.66
CA TYR A 28 7.25 -13.92 3.99
C TYR A 28 6.73 -14.48 2.67
N ARG A 29 5.50 -15.00 2.67
CA ARG A 29 4.84 -15.49 1.46
C ARG A 29 4.75 -14.40 0.38
N LEU A 30 4.27 -13.21 0.74
CA LEU A 30 4.18 -12.08 -0.19
C LEU A 30 5.55 -11.65 -0.73
N LEU A 31 6.58 -11.64 0.12
CA LEU A 31 7.94 -11.32 -0.31
C LEU A 31 8.44 -12.29 -1.36
N GLU A 32 8.34 -13.59 -1.10
CA GLU A 32 8.87 -14.64 -1.96
C GLU A 32 8.08 -14.82 -3.26
N GLU A 33 6.74 -14.80 -3.18
CA GLU A 33 5.88 -15.15 -4.30
C GLU A 33 5.57 -13.95 -5.20
N GLU A 34 5.53 -12.74 -4.65
CA GLU A 34 5.02 -11.56 -5.36
C GLU A 34 6.04 -10.43 -5.46
N ILE A 35 6.56 -9.96 -4.33
CA ILE A 35 7.35 -8.72 -4.27
C ILE A 35 8.72 -8.93 -4.93
N LEU A 36 9.49 -9.95 -4.51
CA LEU A 36 10.82 -10.20 -5.06
C LEU A 36 10.78 -10.55 -6.56
N PRO A 37 9.89 -11.43 -7.05
CA PRO A 37 9.78 -11.71 -8.47
C PRO A 37 9.40 -10.46 -9.28
N THR A 38 8.50 -9.62 -8.77
CA THR A 38 8.11 -8.37 -9.44
C THR A 38 9.28 -7.39 -9.50
N TYR A 39 9.98 -7.20 -8.38
CA TYR A 39 11.11 -6.29 -8.27
C TYR A 39 12.27 -6.67 -9.21
N TYR A 40 12.67 -7.95 -9.22
CA TYR A 40 13.83 -8.39 -10.00
C TYR A 40 13.50 -8.65 -11.47
N ASN A 41 12.32 -9.22 -11.76
CA ASN A 41 12.01 -9.73 -13.11
C ASN A 41 11.02 -8.85 -13.89
N ARG A 42 10.34 -7.89 -13.25
CA ARG A 42 9.25 -7.12 -13.88
C ARG A 42 9.37 -5.62 -13.60
N LYS A 43 10.47 -5.01 -14.05
CA LYS A 43 10.79 -3.59 -13.80
C LYS A 43 9.70 -2.60 -14.24
N ASP A 44 9.03 -2.85 -15.37
CA ASP A 44 7.94 -1.98 -15.85
C ASP A 44 6.69 -2.06 -14.95
N GLN A 45 6.39 -3.27 -14.45
CA GLN A 45 5.32 -3.47 -13.48
C GLN A 45 5.67 -2.78 -12.16
N TRP A 46 6.90 -2.94 -11.69
CA TRP A 46 7.40 -2.26 -10.49
C TRP A 46 7.29 -0.73 -10.60
N ALA A 47 7.74 -0.14 -11.73
CA ALA A 47 7.64 1.29 -11.96
C ALA A 47 6.19 1.79 -12.02
N SER A 48 5.26 0.96 -12.51
CA SER A 48 3.83 1.29 -12.54
C SER A 48 3.23 1.24 -11.14
N LEU A 49 3.55 0.21 -10.36
CA LEU A 49 3.15 0.08 -8.97
C LEU A 49 3.62 1.28 -8.14
N MET A 50 4.90 1.66 -8.24
CA MET A 50 5.44 2.82 -7.53
C MET A 50 4.72 4.13 -7.89
N ARG A 51 4.36 4.32 -9.17
CA ARG A 51 3.60 5.51 -9.60
C ARG A 51 2.20 5.54 -8.99
N GLU A 52 1.52 4.40 -8.95
CA GLU A 52 0.19 4.29 -8.33
C GLU A 52 0.24 4.44 -6.80
N SER A 53 1.29 3.94 -6.14
CA SER A 53 1.54 4.18 -4.71
C SER A 53 1.68 5.67 -4.41
N ILE A 54 2.49 6.39 -5.19
CA ILE A 54 2.70 7.84 -5.03
C ILE A 54 1.40 8.62 -5.23
N LYS A 55 0.64 8.31 -6.30
CA LYS A 55 -0.65 8.95 -6.57
C LYS A 55 -1.62 8.76 -5.40
N THR A 56 -1.71 7.54 -4.89
CA THR A 56 -2.57 7.22 -3.75
C THR A 56 -2.14 7.95 -2.49
N GLY A 57 -0.83 8.14 -2.27
CA GLY A 57 -0.29 8.88 -1.12
C GLY A 57 -0.76 10.33 -1.03
N VAL A 58 -1.07 10.98 -2.17
CA VAL A 58 -1.59 12.35 -2.21
C VAL A 58 -2.91 12.49 -1.43
N ASP A 59 -3.73 11.44 -1.42
CA ASP A 59 -4.98 11.42 -0.68
C ASP A 59 -4.79 11.48 0.84
N PHE A 60 -3.60 11.14 1.33
CA PHE A 60 -3.27 11.14 2.75
C PHE A 60 -2.35 12.31 3.13
N ALA A 61 -2.13 13.26 2.22
CA ALA A 61 -1.29 14.42 2.48
C ALA A 61 -1.93 15.36 3.52
N ALA A 62 -1.13 15.81 4.49
CA ALA A 62 -1.57 16.74 5.54
C ALA A 62 -2.18 18.04 4.96
N GLN A 63 -1.66 18.52 3.82
CA GLN A 63 -2.22 19.68 3.13
C GLN A 63 -3.69 19.47 2.71
N ARG A 64 -4.05 18.28 2.21
CA ARG A 64 -5.44 17.95 1.92
C ARG A 64 -6.27 17.94 3.21
N MET A 65 -5.76 17.29 4.27
CA MET A 65 -6.48 17.24 5.55
C MET A 65 -6.80 18.64 6.09
N ILE A 66 -5.85 19.58 5.99
CA ILE A 66 -6.03 20.97 6.43
C ILE A 66 -7.07 21.70 5.56
N ARG A 67 -7.02 21.55 4.23
CA ARG A 67 -8.03 22.13 3.33
C ARG A 67 -9.42 21.58 3.64
N ASP A 68 -9.55 20.25 3.74
CA ASP A 68 -10.83 19.58 4.01
C ASP A 68 -11.38 19.99 5.40
N TYR A 69 -10.50 20.29 6.38
CA TYR A 69 -10.90 20.85 7.67
C TYR A 69 -11.42 22.29 7.55
N GLN A 70 -10.75 23.13 6.76
CA GLN A 70 -11.23 24.49 6.49
C GLN A 70 -12.60 24.46 5.82
N GLU A 71 -12.76 23.77 4.69
CA GLU A 71 -14.02 23.77 3.91
C GLU A 71 -15.23 23.19 4.66
N LYS A 72 -15.03 22.28 5.62
CA LYS A 72 -16.13 21.60 6.32
C LYS A 72 -16.53 22.28 7.62
N TYR A 73 -15.65 23.06 8.23
CA TYR A 73 -15.86 23.63 9.57
C TYR A 73 -15.75 25.15 9.63
N TYR A 74 -15.27 25.80 8.56
CA TYR A 74 -15.19 27.26 8.42
C TYR A 74 -15.79 27.72 7.09
#